data_AF-A0A6N9DJ75-F1
#
_entry.id   AF-A0A6N9DJ75-F1
#
_cell.length_a   1.000
_cell.length_b   1.000
_cell.length_c   1.000
_cell.angle_alpha   90.00
_cell.angle_beta   90.00
_cell.angle_gamma   90.00
#
_symmetry.space_group_name_H-M   'P 1'
#
loop_
_entity.id
_entity.type
_entity.pdbx_description
1 polymer ?
#
loop_
_entity_poly.entity_id
_entity_poly.type
_entity_poly.pdbx_seq_one_letter_code
_entity_poly.pdbx_strand_id
1 'polypeptide(L)'
;MSAQTLQGNQQINAMIAECVDPAEMLEMLEASIDAFSHDLTFDGGFTLKAILPESVTYEDFKRVWNGEFPRALHNLRNALVHARESRQTTMIAPTRANQVKLNPWLLPLAETAGRVMLYSGK
;
A
#
# COMPACT_ATOMS: atom_id res chain seq x y z
N MET A 1 -3.46 12.98 -15.11
CA MET A 1 -2.22 12.17 -14.97
C MET A 1 -1.51 12.17 -16.32
N SER A 2 -0.22 12.48 -16.37
CA SER A 2 0.56 12.46 -17.62
C SER A 2 0.95 11.02 -18.00
N ALA A 3 1.20 10.77 -19.29
CA ALA A 3 1.56 9.43 -19.80
C ALA A 3 2.84 8.86 -19.15
N GLN A 4 3.79 9.73 -18.76
CA GLN A 4 5.02 9.33 -18.08
C GLN A 4 4.77 8.78 -16.66
N THR A 5 3.80 9.32 -15.92
CA THR A 5 3.44 8.83 -14.58
C THR A 5 2.76 7.45 -14.66
N LEU A 6 1.95 7.22 -15.70
CA LEU A 6 1.31 5.92 -15.93
C LEU A 6 2.34 4.83 -16.25
N GLN A 7 3.33 5.15 -17.08
CA GLN A 7 4.40 4.22 -17.46
C GLN A 7 5.32 3.87 -16.27
N GLY A 8 5.66 4.86 -15.43
CA GLY A 8 6.44 4.62 -14.20
C GLY A 8 5.70 3.75 -13.18
N ASN A 9 4.38 3.93 -13.02
CA ASN A 9 3.59 3.09 -12.12
C ASN A 9 3.48 1.64 -12.62
N GLN A 10 3.37 1.44 -13.94
CA GLN A 10 3.36 0.09 -14.52
C GLN A 10 4.70 -0.64 -14.32
N GLN A 11 5.82 0.07 -14.44
CA GLN A 11 7.15 -0.49 -14.19
C GLN A 11 7.34 -0.90 -12.71
N ILE A 12 6.90 -0.06 -11.77
CA ILE A 12 6.98 -0.38 -10.34
C ILE A 12 6.10 -1.60 -10.01
N ASN A 13 4.88 -1.69 -10.54
CA ASN A 13 4.01 -2.83 -10.30
C ASN A 13 4.59 -4.14 -10.86
N ALA A 14 5.18 -4.10 -12.06
CA ALA A 14 5.86 -5.26 -12.64
C ALA A 14 7.04 -5.71 -11.77
N MET A 15 7.86 -4.75 -11.30
CA MET A 15 8.99 -5.04 -10.43
C MET A 15 8.55 -5.62 -9.09
N ILE A 16 7.48 -5.13 -8.47
CA ILE A 16 6.91 -5.72 -7.25
C ILE A 16 6.47 -7.17 -7.51
N ALA A 17 5.76 -7.42 -8.61
CA ALA A 17 5.30 -8.76 -8.97
C ALA A 17 6.46 -9.75 -9.23
N GLU A 18 7.60 -9.26 -9.71
CA GLU A 18 8.81 -10.07 -9.91
C GLU A 18 9.58 -10.34 -8.61
N CYS A 19 9.55 -9.39 -7.66
CA CYS A 19 10.41 -9.44 -6.47
C CYS A 19 9.72 -10.04 -5.25
N VAL A 20 8.39 -10.04 -5.21
CA VAL A 20 7.61 -10.32 -4.00
C VAL A 20 6.54 -11.36 -4.30
N ASP A 21 6.65 -12.51 -3.64
CA ASP A 21 5.66 -13.59 -3.78
C ASP A 21 4.35 -13.20 -3.06
N PRO A 22 3.20 -13.19 -3.76
CA PRO A 22 1.92 -12.92 -3.12
C PRO A 22 1.54 -13.92 -2.02
N ALA A 23 2.04 -15.17 -2.05
CA ALA A 23 1.74 -16.16 -1.01
C ALA A 23 2.41 -15.75 0.32
N GLU A 24 3.71 -15.44 0.27
CA GLU A 24 4.45 -14.96 1.44
C GLU A 24 3.87 -13.65 1.98
N MET A 25 3.42 -12.76 1.09
CA MET A 25 2.78 -11.53 1.52
C MET A 25 1.42 -11.80 2.18
N LEU A 26 0.60 -12.71 1.64
CA LEU A 26 -0.67 -13.05 2.27
C LEU A 26 -0.48 -13.60 3.68
N GLU A 27 0.47 -14.53 3.87
CA GLU A 27 0.85 -15.07 5.19
C GLU A 27 1.23 -13.96 6.18
N MET A 28 1.99 -12.97 5.72
CA MET A 28 2.36 -11.80 6.53
C MET A 28 1.15 -10.96 6.96
N LEU A 29 0.13 -10.89 6.12
CA LEU A 29 -1.07 -10.09 6.35
C LEU A 29 -2.10 -10.78 7.24
N GLU A 30 -2.07 -12.12 7.36
CA GLU A 30 -3.10 -12.92 8.04
C GLU A 30 -3.47 -12.38 9.44
N ALA A 31 -2.48 -12.03 10.26
CA ALA A 31 -2.70 -11.54 11.63
C ALA A 31 -3.39 -10.16 11.69
N SER A 32 -3.51 -9.47 10.55
CA SER A 32 -4.05 -8.12 10.46
C SER A 32 -4.97 -7.92 9.26
N ILE A 33 -5.51 -9.01 8.70
CA ILE A 33 -6.24 -9.01 7.44
C ILE A 33 -7.47 -8.07 7.46
N ASP A 34 -8.12 -7.99 8.63
CA ASP A 34 -9.23 -7.07 8.91
C ASP A 34 -8.91 -5.60 8.57
N ALA A 35 -7.65 -5.18 8.74
CA ALA A 35 -7.23 -3.80 8.45
C ALA A 35 -7.20 -3.47 6.96
N PHE A 36 -7.24 -4.49 6.10
CA PHE A 36 -7.25 -4.38 4.64
C PHE A 36 -8.65 -4.55 4.04
N SER A 37 -9.59 -5.06 4.83
CA SER A 37 -10.97 -5.34 4.41
C SER A 37 -11.94 -4.21 4.70
N HIS A 38 -11.47 -3.11 5.30
CA HIS A 38 -12.30 -1.94 5.64
C HIS A 38 -11.66 -0.64 5.14
N ASP A 39 -12.52 0.33 4.79
CA ASP A 39 -12.07 1.69 4.50
C ASP A 39 -11.43 2.32 5.75
N LEU A 40 -10.25 2.91 5.59
CA LEU A 40 -9.55 3.62 6.65
C LEU A 40 -9.60 5.12 6.39
N THR A 41 -10.36 5.84 7.20
CA THR A 41 -10.31 7.31 7.22
C THR A 41 -9.32 7.80 8.27
N PHE A 42 -8.35 8.59 7.85
CA PHE A 42 -7.32 9.18 8.68
C PHE A 42 -7.65 10.62 9.07
N ASP A 43 -7.17 11.04 10.23
CA ASP A 43 -7.18 12.46 10.59
C ASP A 43 -6.36 13.22 9.53
N GLY A 44 -6.89 14.34 9.00
CA GLY A 44 -6.32 15.04 7.84
C GLY A 44 -7.04 14.75 6.51
N GLY A 45 -8.08 13.93 6.55
CA GLY A 45 -9.06 13.78 5.46
C GLY A 45 -8.71 12.72 4.42
N PHE A 46 -7.55 12.05 4.55
CA PHE A 46 -7.19 10.96 3.66
C PHE A 46 -8.03 9.72 3.96
N THR A 47 -8.61 9.11 2.93
CA THR A 47 -9.32 7.83 3.05
C THR A 47 -8.67 6.81 2.14
N LEU A 48 -8.23 5.71 2.73
CA LEU A 48 -7.77 4.53 2.00
C LEU A 48 -8.94 3.57 1.86
N LYS A 49 -9.21 3.11 0.64
CA LYS A 49 -10.26 2.13 0.37
C LYS A 49 -9.83 0.73 0.77
N ALA A 50 -10.78 -0.08 1.23
CA ALA A 50 -10.58 -1.51 1.41
C ALA A 50 -10.04 -2.12 0.10
N ILE A 51 -9.04 -2.98 0.23
CA ILE A 51 -8.41 -3.68 -0.91
C ILE A 51 -8.68 -5.17 -0.90
N LEU A 52 -9.18 -5.72 0.21
CA LEU A 52 -9.55 -7.13 0.34
C LEU A 52 -11.01 -7.29 0.76
N PRO A 53 -11.65 -8.42 0.43
CA PRO A 53 -12.91 -8.80 1.06
C PRO A 53 -12.69 -9.23 2.53
N GLU A 54 -13.76 -9.29 3.33
CA GLU A 54 -13.71 -9.75 4.73
C GLU A 54 -13.24 -11.21 4.85
N SER A 55 -13.66 -12.07 3.91
CA SER A 55 -13.15 -13.43 3.78
C SER A 55 -12.26 -13.50 2.55
N VAL A 56 -10.95 -13.40 2.78
CA VAL A 56 -9.95 -13.45 1.70
C VAL A 56 -9.56 -14.89 1.41
N THR A 57 -9.53 -15.24 0.12
CA THR A 57 -8.81 -16.43 -0.35
C THR A 57 -7.52 -16.02 -1.04
N TYR A 58 -6.57 -16.94 -1.21
CA TYR A 58 -5.35 -16.65 -1.97
C TYR A 58 -5.64 -16.16 -3.39
N GLU A 59 -6.65 -16.73 -4.06
CA GLU A 59 -7.05 -16.29 -5.40
C GLU A 59 -7.60 -14.86 -5.40
N ASP A 60 -8.32 -14.46 -4.34
CA ASP A 60 -8.77 -13.07 -4.18
C ASP A 60 -7.59 -12.13 -3.94
N PHE A 61 -6.65 -12.53 -3.08
CA PHE A 61 -5.44 -11.76 -2.82
C PHE A 61 -4.59 -11.57 -4.09
N LYS A 62 -4.39 -12.64 -4.86
CA LYS A 62 -3.61 -12.63 -6.10
C LYS A 62 -4.21 -11.71 -7.16
N ARG A 63 -5.54 -11.59 -7.23
CA ARG A 63 -6.22 -10.65 -8.15
C ARG A 63 -5.90 -9.19 -7.82
N VAL A 64 -5.82 -8.85 -6.54
CA VAL A 64 -5.56 -7.48 -6.10
C VAL A 64 -4.06 -7.15 -6.03
N TRP A 65 -3.22 -8.18 -5.94
CA TRP A 65 -1.76 -8.08 -5.78
C TRP A 65 -1.07 -7.23 -6.86
N ASN A 66 -1.41 -7.44 -8.14
CA ASN A 66 -0.73 -6.76 -9.24
C ASN A 66 -1.29 -5.36 -9.56
N GLY A 67 -2.24 -4.86 -8.76
CA GLY A 67 -2.94 -3.61 -9.05
C GLY A 67 -3.23 -2.79 -7.80
N GLU A 68 -4.27 -3.18 -7.06
CA GLU A 68 -4.79 -2.38 -5.95
C GLU A 68 -3.83 -2.36 -4.76
N PHE A 69 -3.09 -3.45 -4.50
CA PHE A 69 -2.15 -3.50 -3.38
C PHE A 69 -0.99 -2.49 -3.55
N PRO A 70 -0.17 -2.52 -4.63
CA PRO A 70 0.84 -1.50 -4.91
C PRO A 70 0.28 -0.08 -4.95
N ARG A 71 -0.94 0.09 -5.48
CA ARG A 71 -1.62 1.38 -5.54
C ARG A 71 -1.96 1.92 -4.14
N ALA A 72 -2.44 1.06 -3.24
CA ALA A 72 -2.70 1.42 -1.86
C ALA A 72 -1.42 1.84 -1.13
N LEU A 73 -0.33 1.09 -1.31
CA LEU A 73 1.00 1.43 -0.77
C LEU A 73 1.48 2.80 -1.27
N HIS A 74 1.35 3.04 -2.58
CA HIS A 74 1.73 4.32 -3.20
C HIS A 74 0.88 5.49 -2.67
N ASN A 75 -0.44 5.31 -2.54
CA ASN A 75 -1.33 6.33 -2.01
C ASN A 75 -1.01 6.64 -0.53
N LEU A 76 -0.74 5.62 0.28
CA LEU A 76 -0.30 5.78 1.67
C LEU A 76 1.01 6.56 1.76
N ARG A 77 2.03 6.16 0.98
CA ARG A 77 3.31 6.88 0.92
C ARG A 77 3.10 8.34 0.54
N ASN A 78 2.29 8.63 -0.47
CA ASN A 78 2.05 10.00 -0.91
C ASN A 78 1.34 10.83 0.17
N ALA A 79 0.35 10.25 0.85
CA ALA A 79 -0.34 10.92 1.96
C ALA A 79 0.56 11.19 3.17
N LEU A 80 1.61 10.37 3.36
CA LEU A 80 2.64 10.57 4.39
C LEU A 80 3.71 11.60 3.98
N VAL A 81 4.19 11.55 2.74
CA VAL A 81 5.29 12.42 2.25
C VAL A 81 4.80 13.84 1.97
N HIS A 82 3.65 13.97 1.29
CA HIS A 82 3.10 15.27 0.89
C HIS A 82 2.30 15.96 2.00
N ALA A 83 2.24 15.38 3.20
CA ALA A 83 1.72 16.03 4.41
C ALA A 83 2.36 17.41 4.70
N ARG A 84 3.56 17.68 4.14
CA ARG A 84 4.31 18.92 4.31
C ARG A 84 4.05 19.97 3.23
N GLU A 85 3.48 19.58 2.08
CA GLU A 85 3.23 20.47 0.93
C GLU A 85 1.78 20.97 0.98
N SER A 86 1.53 21.86 1.94
CA SER A 86 0.19 22.40 2.20
C SER A 86 -0.35 23.24 1.04
N ARG A 87 -1.53 22.85 0.51
CA ARG A 87 -2.69 23.74 0.26
C ARG A 87 -3.94 23.04 -0.28
N GLN A 88 -3.89 21.82 -0.82
CA GLN A 88 -5.09 21.19 -1.44
C GLN A 88 -5.23 19.67 -1.31
N THR A 89 -4.27 18.95 -0.73
CA THR A 89 -4.26 17.47 -0.73
C THR A 89 -4.63 16.92 0.66
N THR A 90 -5.58 15.98 0.72
CA THR A 90 -5.87 15.21 1.93
C THR A 90 -4.61 14.52 2.44
N MET A 91 -4.33 14.60 3.73
CA MET A 91 -3.08 14.09 4.34
C MET A 91 -3.38 13.16 5.52
N ILE A 92 -2.35 12.44 5.98
CA ILE A 92 -2.40 11.70 7.24
C ILE A 92 -1.71 12.55 8.31
N ALA A 93 -2.50 13.10 9.25
CA ALA A 93 -1.98 13.87 10.37
C ALA A 93 -1.18 12.97 11.35
N PRO A 94 -0.14 13.49 12.02
CA PRO A 94 0.69 12.71 12.93
C PRO A 94 0.01 12.52 14.30
N THR A 95 -1.09 11.77 14.33
CA THR A 95 -1.85 11.45 15.55
C THR A 95 -1.60 10.01 15.99
N ARG A 96 -1.76 9.72 17.29
CA ARG A 96 -1.67 8.35 17.82
C ARG A 96 -2.71 7.42 17.17
N ALA A 97 -3.91 7.93 16.90
CA ALA A 97 -4.97 7.17 16.24
C ALA A 97 -4.57 6.76 14.81
N ASN A 98 -3.99 7.68 14.04
CA ASN A 98 -3.48 7.38 12.71
C ASN A 98 -2.30 6.40 12.74
N GLN A 99 -1.43 6.49 13.75
CA GLN A 99 -0.33 5.54 13.90
C GLN A 99 -0.82 4.10 14.13
N VAL A 100 -1.89 3.91 14.92
CA VAL A 100 -2.53 2.60 15.09
C VAL A 100 -3.10 2.08 13.76
N LYS A 101 -3.78 2.94 12.98
CA LYS A 101 -4.32 2.57 11.65
C LYS A 101 -3.23 2.26 10.62
N LEU A 102 -2.07 2.93 10.71
CA LEU A 102 -0.93 2.68 9.82
C LEU A 102 -0.20 1.38 10.15
N ASN A 103 -0.20 0.94 11.41
CA ASN A 103 0.65 -0.15 11.88
C ASN A 103 0.56 -1.44 11.02
N PRO A 104 -0.64 -1.93 10.63
CA PRO A 104 -0.77 -3.11 9.77
C PRO A 104 -0.09 -2.96 8.40
N TRP A 105 0.05 -1.72 7.90
CA TRP A 105 0.59 -1.41 6.59
C TRP A 105 2.12 -1.25 6.58
N LEU A 106 2.73 -1.02 7.74
CA LEU A 106 4.16 -0.69 7.82
C LEU A 106 5.05 -1.87 7.42
N LEU A 107 4.75 -3.08 7.89
CA LEU A 107 5.56 -4.26 7.57
C LEU A 107 5.45 -4.63 6.08
N PRO A 108 4.26 -4.71 5.45
CA PRO A 108 4.15 -4.94 4.02
C PRO A 108 4.81 -3.86 3.16
N LEU A 109 4.71 -2.58 3.57
CA LEU A 109 5.42 -1.47 2.93
C LEU A 109 6.94 -1.69 2.98
N ALA A 110 7.49 -2.00 4.16
CA ALA A 110 8.92 -2.17 4.36
C ALA A 110 9.46 -3.39 3.60
N GLU A 111 8.75 -4.53 3.65
CA GLU A 111 9.16 -5.76 2.96
C GLU A 111 9.14 -5.56 1.44
N THR A 112 8.06 -4.99 0.90
CA THR A 112 7.93 -4.72 -0.53
C THR A 112 9.03 -3.78 -1.02
N ALA A 113 9.27 -2.69 -0.27
CA ALA A 113 10.34 -1.74 -0.60
C ALA A 113 11.74 -2.39 -0.50
N GLY A 114 11.98 -3.20 0.52
CA GLY A 114 13.25 -3.88 0.75
C GLY A 114 13.61 -4.84 -0.38
N ARG A 115 12.66 -5.69 -0.80
CA ARG A 115 12.85 -6.64 -1.91
C ARG A 115 13.10 -5.95 -3.23
N VAL A 116 12.32 -4.90 -3.52
CA VAL A 116 12.52 -4.05 -4.70
C VAL A 116 13.91 -3.41 -4.70
N MET A 117 14.35 -2.85 -3.56
CA MET A 117 15.68 -2.23 -3.44
C MET A 117 16.80 -3.23 -3.70
N LEU A 118 16.74 -4.42 -3.10
CA LEU A 118 17.74 -5.48 -3.30
C LEU A 118 17.80 -5.97 -4.75
N TYR A 119 16.68 -5.97 -5.46
CA TYR A 119 16.64 -6.34 -6.87
C TYR A 119 17.22 -5.23 -7.78
N SER A 120 16.89 -3.97 -7.51
CA SER A 120 17.38 -2.82 -8.28
C SER A 120 18.88 -2.52 -8.13
N GLY A 121 19.54 -3.15 -7.15
CA GLY A 121 20.99 -3.07 -6.92
C GLY A 121 21.82 -4.12 -7.67
N LYS A 122 21.19 -4.97 -8.48
CA LYS A 122 21.84 -5.89 -9.44
C LYS A 122 21.93 -5.26 -10.82
#